data_AF-A0A9W7LMC3-F1
#
_entry.id   AF-A0A9W7LMC3-F1
#
_cell.length_a   1.000
_cell.length_b   1.000
_cell.length_c   1.000
_cell.angle_alpha   90.00
_cell.angle_beta   90.00
_cell.angle_gamma   90.00
#
_symmetry.space_group_name_H-M   'P 1'
#
loop_
_entity.id
_entity.type
_entity.pdbx_description
1 polymer ?
#
loop_
_entity_poly.entity_id
_entity_poly.type
_entity_poly.pdbx_seq_one_letter_code
_entity_poly.pdbx_strand_id
1 'polypeptide(L)'
;MQDSEAPEIPKKVLFSFQIMSRSTSDPVKAEESFQTLDRLKNANIWKILLNLLDPNTSFHQASSGQDELLKILAERHQLYDFLIMLSLKCSYLLFNKEHVEEILLEATVLKSAGNTLYIQTCMNILVILARFSPSLLGGAEEELIYFLKDENEIIKEGILQVLAKAGSTIREQLAVSSSSIDLILERLCLEGLS
;
A
#
# COMPACT_ATOMS: atom_id res chain seq x y z
N MET A 1 14.08 40.11 -2.18
CA MET A 1 14.08 39.06 -3.21
C MET A 1 14.75 37.83 -2.60
N GLN A 2 14.06 36.70 -2.65
CA GLN A 2 14.44 35.41 -2.07
C GLN A 2 15.74 34.89 -2.67
N ASP A 3 16.70 34.49 -1.83
CA ASP A 3 17.86 33.69 -2.27
C ASP A 3 18.46 32.84 -1.11
N SER A 4 17.59 32.23 -0.28
CA SER A 4 18.02 31.41 0.86
C SER A 4 17.56 29.94 0.80
N GLU A 5 16.72 29.54 -0.16
CA GLU A 5 16.19 28.17 -0.24
C GLU A 5 17.05 27.21 -1.11
N ALA A 6 17.94 27.75 -1.95
CA ALA A 6 18.66 26.99 -2.98
C ALA A 6 19.58 25.85 -2.46
N PRO A 7 20.30 25.96 -1.31
CA PRO A 7 21.14 24.86 -0.83
C PRO A 7 20.41 23.84 0.05
N GLU A 8 19.14 24.04 0.40
CA GLU A 8 18.40 23.11 1.27
C GLU A 8 17.83 21.90 0.52
N ILE A 9 17.32 22.11 -0.69
CA ILE A 9 16.67 21.06 -1.47
C ILE A 9 17.64 19.91 -1.80
N PRO A 10 18.87 20.15 -2.28
CA PRO A 10 19.83 19.08 -2.55
C PRO A 10 20.19 18.28 -1.29
N LYS A 11 20.31 18.94 -0.14
CA LYS A 11 20.59 18.29 1.15
C LYS A 11 19.43 17.39 1.59
N LYS A 12 18.19 17.85 1.42
CA LYS A 12 16.98 17.05 1.73
C LYS A 12 16.91 15.81 0.83
N VAL A 13 17.21 15.94 -0.46
CA VAL A 13 17.22 14.80 -1.41
C VAL A 13 18.28 13.76 -1.03
N LEU A 14 19.51 14.18 -0.74
CA LEU A 14 20.57 13.26 -0.32
C LEU A 14 20.22 12.54 0.99
N PHE A 15 19.63 13.27 1.94
CA PHE A 15 19.14 12.68 3.18
C PHE A 15 18.02 11.65 2.91
N SER A 16 17.09 11.91 1.98
CA SER A 16 16.10 10.92 1.57
C SER A 16 16.73 9.65 1.00
N PHE A 17 17.79 9.76 0.19
CA PHE A 17 18.52 8.59 -0.31
C PHE A 17 19.11 7.76 0.82
N GLN A 18 19.69 8.39 1.85
CA GLN A 18 20.19 7.71 3.03
C GLN A 18 19.10 6.94 3.76
N ILE A 19 17.95 7.57 3.98
CA ILE A 19 16.82 6.93 4.69
C ILE A 19 16.29 5.73 3.89
N MET A 20 16.06 5.89 2.58
CA MET A 20 15.52 4.81 1.74
C MET A 20 16.48 3.62 1.63
N SER A 21 17.80 3.90 1.56
CA SER A 21 18.83 2.87 1.39
C SER A 21 18.93 1.90 2.56
N ARG A 22 18.52 2.31 3.77
CA ARG A 22 18.49 1.45 4.97
C ARG A 22 17.54 0.25 4.85
N SER A 23 16.60 0.29 3.90
CA SER A 23 15.67 -0.82 3.63
C SER A 23 16.24 -1.89 2.67
N THR A 24 17.52 -1.76 2.28
CA THR A 24 18.21 -2.65 1.36
C THR A 24 19.29 -3.45 2.08
N SER A 25 19.71 -4.58 1.50
CA SER A 25 20.77 -5.42 2.07
C SER A 25 22.15 -4.78 2.06
N ASP A 26 22.38 -3.84 1.14
CA ASP A 26 23.62 -3.05 1.04
C ASP A 26 23.27 -1.55 0.95
N PRO A 27 23.08 -0.89 2.11
CA PRO A 27 22.68 0.51 2.16
C PRO A 27 23.68 1.46 1.49
N VAL A 28 24.99 1.16 1.53
CA VAL A 28 26.02 2.01 0.94
C VAL A 28 25.88 2.00 -0.58
N LYS A 29 25.81 0.80 -1.18
CA LYS A 29 25.61 0.65 -2.63
C LYS A 29 24.26 1.19 -3.10
N ALA A 30 23.20 1.03 -2.32
CA ALA A 30 21.89 1.58 -2.64
C ALA A 30 21.90 3.12 -2.66
N GLU A 31 22.59 3.77 -1.71
CA GLU A 31 22.71 5.22 -1.67
C GLU A 31 23.48 5.75 -2.89
N GLU A 32 24.60 5.11 -3.25
CA GLU A 32 25.36 5.42 -4.46
C GLU A 32 24.51 5.25 -5.74
N SER A 33 23.66 4.22 -5.77
CA SER A 33 22.75 3.96 -6.88
C SER A 33 21.67 5.04 -7.00
N PHE A 34 21.09 5.49 -5.88
CA PHE A 34 20.16 6.63 -5.86
C PHE A 34 20.81 7.93 -6.33
N GLN A 35 22.05 8.22 -5.87
CA GLN A 35 22.78 9.39 -6.31
C GLN A 35 23.08 9.35 -7.81
N THR A 36 23.45 8.18 -8.32
CA THR A 36 23.67 7.97 -9.76
C THR A 36 22.37 8.15 -10.54
N LEU A 37 21.25 7.64 -10.01
CA LEU A 37 19.93 7.80 -10.62
C LEU A 37 19.50 9.27 -10.71
N ASP A 38 19.73 10.07 -9.67
CA ASP A 38 19.46 11.53 -9.70
C ASP A 38 20.32 12.26 -10.73
N ARG A 39 21.59 11.87 -10.87
CA ARG A 39 22.50 12.45 -11.86
C ARG A 39 22.09 12.17 -13.31
N LEU A 40 21.37 11.08 -13.58
CA LEU A 40 20.85 10.79 -14.92
C LEU A 40 19.81 11.83 -15.38
N LYS A 41 19.15 12.52 -14.44
CA LYS A 41 18.11 13.54 -14.72
C LYS A 41 17.03 13.07 -15.71
N ASN A 42 16.80 11.76 -15.79
CA ASN A 42 15.82 11.18 -16.71
C ASN A 42 14.43 11.26 -16.09
N ALA A 43 13.64 12.24 -16.53
CA ALA A 43 12.29 12.49 -16.02
C ALA A 43 11.34 11.30 -16.22
N ASN A 44 11.53 10.48 -17.25
CA ASN A 44 10.66 9.33 -17.52
C ASN A 44 10.82 8.24 -16.47
N ILE A 45 12.06 7.98 -16.01
CA ILE A 45 12.30 7.02 -14.92
C ILE A 45 11.55 7.46 -13.66
N TRP A 46 11.69 8.72 -13.26
CA TRP A 46 11.01 9.25 -12.08
C TRP A 46 9.49 9.24 -12.22
N LYS A 47 8.96 9.53 -13.41
CA LYS A 47 7.52 9.46 -13.70
C LYS A 47 6.99 8.04 -13.54
N ILE A 48 7.70 7.03 -14.08
CA ILE A 48 7.30 5.63 -13.93
C ILE A 48 7.34 5.21 -12.46
N LEU A 49 8.43 5.52 -11.74
CA LEU A 49 8.53 5.20 -10.30
C LEU A 49 7.42 5.86 -9.48
N LEU A 50 7.05 7.11 -9.80
CA LEU A 50 5.94 7.79 -9.14
C LEU A 50 4.60 7.11 -9.42
N ASN A 51 4.35 6.67 -10.65
CA ASN A 51 3.15 5.92 -10.99
C ASN A 51 3.10 4.57 -10.24
N LEU A 52 4.23 3.86 -10.12
CA LEU A 52 4.28 2.59 -9.39
C LEU A 52 3.88 2.74 -7.92
N LEU A 53 4.23 3.89 -7.31
CA LEU A 53 3.89 4.23 -5.92
C LEU A 53 2.41 4.60 -5.71
N ASP A 54 1.66 4.85 -6.78
CA ASP A 54 0.24 5.16 -6.66
C ASP A 54 -0.56 3.87 -6.34
N PRO A 55 -1.28 3.81 -5.20
CA PRO A 55 -2.11 2.65 -4.85
C PRO A 55 -3.25 2.37 -5.83
N ASN A 56 -3.57 3.30 -6.74
CA ASN A 56 -4.56 3.11 -7.79
C ASN A 56 -3.98 2.55 -9.09
N THR A 57 -2.66 2.37 -9.17
CA THR A 57 -2.03 1.72 -10.33
C THR A 57 -2.38 0.24 -10.35
N SER A 58 -3.04 -0.20 -11.41
CA SER A 58 -3.46 -1.60 -11.56
C SER A 58 -2.27 -2.54 -11.76
N PHE A 59 -2.47 -3.84 -11.59
CA PHE A 59 -1.41 -4.83 -11.81
C PHE A 59 -0.81 -4.71 -13.22
N HIS A 60 -1.66 -4.60 -14.24
CA HIS A 60 -1.21 -4.47 -15.63
C HIS A 60 -0.40 -3.19 -15.85
N GLN A 61 -0.84 -2.06 -15.28
CA GLN A 61 -0.11 -0.80 -15.38
C GLN A 61 1.26 -0.88 -14.67
N ALA A 62 1.30 -1.49 -13.49
CA ALA A 62 2.55 -1.67 -12.75
C ALA A 62 3.54 -2.58 -13.49
N SER A 63 3.06 -3.71 -14.02
CA SER A 63 3.87 -4.64 -14.80
C SER A 63 4.40 -3.98 -16.08
N SER A 64 3.54 -3.29 -16.84
CA SER A 64 3.96 -2.55 -18.04
C SER A 64 4.94 -1.41 -17.71
N GLY A 65 4.75 -0.71 -16.59
CA GLY A 65 5.66 0.33 -16.14
C GLY A 65 7.04 -0.21 -15.79
N GLN A 66 7.12 -1.38 -15.14
CA GLN A 66 8.39 -2.06 -14.89
C GLN A 66 9.09 -2.45 -16.19
N ASP A 67 8.37 -3.01 -17.16
CA ASP A 67 8.95 -3.35 -18.48
C ASP A 67 9.47 -2.11 -19.20
N GLU A 68 8.74 -0.99 -19.16
CA GLU A 68 9.18 0.28 -19.74
C GLU A 68 10.42 0.83 -19.02
N LEU A 69 10.45 0.77 -17.70
CA LEU A 69 11.59 1.20 -16.89
C LEU A 69 12.87 0.45 -17.28
N LEU A 70 12.77 -0.88 -17.46
CA LEU A 70 13.89 -1.73 -17.84
C LEU A 70 14.30 -1.53 -19.31
N LYS A 71 13.43 -1.05 -20.18
CA LYS A 71 13.81 -0.69 -21.57
C LYS A 71 14.58 0.62 -21.65
N ILE A 72 14.37 1.53 -20.69
CA ILE A 72 15.09 2.83 -20.65
C ILE A 72 16.58 2.62 -20.37
N LEU A 73 16.94 1.64 -19.54
CA LEU A 73 18.32 1.28 -19.26
C LEU A 73 18.70 0.03 -20.05
N ALA A 74 19.85 0.04 -20.75
CA ALA A 74 20.39 -1.22 -21.26
C ALA A 74 20.69 -2.18 -20.10
N GLU A 75 20.53 -3.49 -20.29
CA GLU A 75 20.79 -4.53 -19.27
C GLU A 75 22.18 -4.42 -18.61
N ARG A 76 23.16 -3.86 -19.33
CA ARG A 76 24.53 -3.66 -18.85
C ARG A 76 24.71 -2.41 -17.98
N HIS A 77 23.68 -1.59 -17.82
CA HIS A 77 23.76 -0.36 -17.05
C HIS A 77 23.90 -0.69 -15.57
N GLN A 78 24.79 0.00 -14.86
CA GLN A 78 25.06 -0.25 -13.42
C GLN A 78 23.83 -0.11 -12.51
N LEU A 79 22.79 0.61 -12.97
CA LEU A 79 21.53 0.78 -12.25
C LEU A 79 20.45 -0.24 -12.60
N TYR A 80 20.70 -1.16 -13.53
CA TYR A 80 19.68 -2.08 -14.02
C TYR A 80 19.08 -2.93 -12.88
N ASP A 81 19.93 -3.67 -12.16
CA ASP A 81 19.50 -4.49 -11.01
C ASP A 81 18.89 -3.63 -9.88
N PHE A 82 19.46 -2.44 -9.67
CA PHE A 82 18.95 -1.51 -8.67
C PHE A 82 17.53 -1.04 -9.01
N LEU A 83 17.23 -0.73 -10.27
CA LEU A 83 15.89 -0.34 -10.70
C LEU A 83 14.90 -1.50 -10.70
N ILE A 84 15.32 -2.74 -10.97
CA ILE A 84 14.46 -3.93 -10.75
C ILE A 84 14.03 -3.97 -9.28
N MET A 85 15.00 -3.92 -8.36
CA MET A 85 14.72 -3.99 -6.94
C MET A 85 13.91 -2.79 -6.43
N LEU A 86 14.24 -1.58 -6.88
CA LEU A 86 13.53 -0.36 -6.50
C LEU A 86 12.10 -0.35 -7.03
N SER A 87 11.88 -0.72 -8.30
CA SER A 87 10.53 -0.79 -8.88
C SER A 87 9.63 -1.78 -8.14
N LEU A 88 10.16 -2.96 -7.77
CA LEU A 88 9.42 -3.92 -6.95
C LEU A 88 9.01 -3.32 -5.60
N LYS A 89 9.93 -2.64 -4.90
CA LYS A 89 9.65 -1.97 -3.63
C LYS A 89 8.67 -0.79 -3.76
N CYS A 90 8.69 -0.11 -4.90
CA CYS A 90 7.80 1.01 -5.19
C CYS A 90 6.43 0.57 -5.71
N SER A 91 6.21 -0.72 -5.97
CA SER A 91 5.01 -1.21 -6.65
C SER A 91 4.12 -2.08 -5.76
N TYR A 92 2.83 -2.06 -6.06
CA TYR A 92 1.82 -2.92 -5.47
C TYR A 92 1.61 -4.22 -6.26
N LEU A 93 2.70 -4.81 -6.80
CA LEU A 93 2.60 -6.00 -7.67
C LEU A 93 2.16 -7.27 -6.95
N LEU A 94 2.53 -7.44 -5.67
CA LEU A 94 2.13 -8.61 -4.88
C LEU A 94 0.71 -8.49 -4.32
N PHE A 95 0.34 -7.28 -3.91
CA PHE A 95 -0.99 -6.96 -3.41
C PHE A 95 -1.34 -5.54 -3.86
N ASN A 96 -2.46 -5.42 -4.54
CA ASN A 96 -3.07 -4.16 -4.99
C ASN A 96 -4.53 -4.12 -4.54
N LYS A 97 -5.28 -3.10 -4.98
CA LYS A 97 -6.71 -2.96 -4.66
C LYS A 97 -7.58 -4.11 -5.19
N GLU A 98 -7.30 -4.60 -6.39
CA GLU A 98 -8.01 -5.76 -6.97
C GLU A 98 -7.89 -6.98 -6.06
N HIS A 99 -6.70 -7.22 -5.47
CA HIS A 99 -6.51 -8.30 -4.50
C HIS A 99 -7.30 -8.09 -3.21
N VAL A 100 -7.44 -6.86 -2.73
CA VAL A 100 -8.26 -6.55 -1.54
C VAL A 100 -9.72 -6.92 -1.82
N GLU A 101 -10.26 -6.50 -2.96
CA GLU A 101 -11.62 -6.81 -3.40
C GLU A 101 -11.85 -8.32 -3.50
N GLU A 102 -10.94 -9.05 -4.15
CA GLU A 102 -11.02 -10.52 -4.28
C GLU A 102 -10.95 -11.22 -2.92
N ILE A 103 -10.10 -10.78 -1.98
CA ILE A 103 -10.04 -11.36 -0.63
C ILE A 103 -11.34 -11.15 0.13
N LEU A 104 -11.96 -9.97 0.00
CA LEU A 104 -13.25 -9.65 0.62
C LEU A 104 -14.38 -10.51 0.02
N LEU A 105 -14.41 -10.68 -1.30
CA LEU A 105 -15.37 -11.55 -1.99
C LEU A 105 -15.20 -13.01 -1.56
N GLU A 106 -13.97 -13.51 -1.54
CA GLU A 106 -13.66 -14.88 -1.13
C GLU A 106 -14.07 -15.13 0.33
N ALA A 107 -13.93 -14.15 1.23
CA ALA A 107 -14.41 -14.27 2.60
C ALA A 107 -15.94 -14.51 2.67
N THR A 108 -16.73 -13.87 1.80
CA THR A 108 -18.17 -14.16 1.67
C THR A 108 -18.43 -15.59 1.21
N VAL A 109 -17.71 -16.06 0.19
CA VAL A 109 -17.85 -17.43 -0.33
C VAL A 109 -17.51 -18.46 0.75
N LEU A 110 -16.39 -18.27 1.44
CA LEU A 110 -15.93 -19.16 2.51
C LEU A 110 -16.86 -19.16 3.72
N LYS A 111 -17.49 -18.01 4.02
CA LYS A 111 -18.56 -17.92 5.03
C LYS A 111 -19.74 -18.81 4.66
N SER A 112 -20.23 -18.74 3.41
CA SER A 112 -21.31 -19.60 2.93
C SER A 112 -20.95 -21.09 2.96
N ALA A 113 -19.67 -21.42 2.75
CA ALA A 113 -19.16 -22.79 2.82
C ALA A 113 -18.87 -23.27 4.27
N GLY A 114 -18.95 -22.39 5.27
CA GLY A 114 -18.66 -22.72 6.68
C GLY A 114 -17.17 -22.95 6.98
N ASN A 115 -16.25 -22.47 6.14
CA ASN A 115 -14.82 -22.73 6.28
C ASN A 115 -14.11 -21.65 7.12
N THR A 116 -14.24 -21.76 8.44
CA THR A 116 -13.75 -20.76 9.40
C THR A 116 -12.23 -20.54 9.36
N LEU A 117 -11.43 -21.57 9.06
CA LEU A 117 -9.97 -21.46 8.95
C LEU A 117 -9.55 -20.53 7.81
N TYR A 118 -10.18 -20.66 6.64
CA TYR A 118 -9.84 -19.81 5.50
C TYR A 118 -10.43 -18.41 5.64
N ILE A 119 -11.60 -18.24 6.26
CA ILE A 119 -12.11 -16.91 6.63
C ILE A 119 -11.09 -16.17 7.51
N GLN A 120 -10.58 -16.85 8.56
CA GLN A 120 -9.55 -16.28 9.43
C GLN A 120 -8.28 -15.91 8.66
N THR A 121 -7.91 -16.72 7.67
CA THR A 121 -6.74 -16.44 6.81
C THR A 121 -6.96 -15.17 5.97
N CYS A 122 -8.14 -15.01 5.35
CA CYS A 122 -8.49 -13.78 4.63
C CYS A 122 -8.41 -12.56 5.55
N MET A 123 -9.00 -12.64 6.76
CA MET A 123 -8.95 -11.54 7.73
C MET A 123 -7.52 -11.21 8.15
N ASN A 124 -6.69 -12.22 8.41
CA ASN A 124 -5.29 -12.00 8.77
C ASN A 124 -4.51 -11.28 7.65
N ILE A 125 -4.74 -11.66 6.39
CA ILE A 125 -4.10 -10.99 5.24
C ILE A 125 -4.56 -9.54 5.16
N LEU A 126 -5.86 -9.26 5.26
CA LEU A 126 -6.39 -7.89 5.25
C LEU A 126 -5.81 -7.05 6.39
N VAL A 127 -5.68 -7.61 7.60
CA VAL A 127 -5.06 -6.93 8.75
C VAL A 127 -3.58 -6.61 8.51
N ILE A 128 -2.85 -7.52 7.85
CA ILE A 128 -1.45 -7.27 7.42
C ILE A 128 -1.42 -6.14 6.40
N LEU A 129 -2.27 -6.16 5.38
CA LEU A 129 -2.35 -5.10 4.38
C LEU A 129 -2.72 -3.75 5.00
N ALA A 130 -3.70 -3.71 5.91
CA ALA A 130 -4.08 -2.52 6.65
C ALA A 130 -2.90 -1.92 7.44
N ARG A 131 -1.99 -2.76 7.95
CA ARG A 131 -0.81 -2.32 8.69
C ARG A 131 0.26 -1.71 7.80
N PHE A 132 0.55 -2.35 6.67
CA PHE A 132 1.72 -2.03 5.85
C PHE A 132 1.40 -1.17 4.63
N SER A 133 0.16 -1.21 4.15
CA SER A 133 -0.30 -0.50 2.95
C SER A 133 -1.79 -0.14 3.07
N PRO A 134 -2.18 0.66 4.08
CA PRO A 134 -3.58 1.00 4.35
C PRO A 134 -4.28 1.67 3.16
N SER A 135 -3.54 2.34 2.27
CA SER A 135 -4.07 2.96 1.06
C SER A 135 -4.68 1.98 0.05
N LEU A 136 -4.31 0.69 0.12
CA LEU A 136 -4.91 -0.36 -0.71
C LEU A 136 -6.36 -0.67 -0.32
N LEU A 137 -6.80 -0.25 0.86
CA LEU A 137 -8.17 -0.42 1.31
C LEU A 137 -9.10 0.72 0.86
N GLY A 138 -8.55 1.78 0.26
CA GLY A 138 -9.35 2.88 -0.26
C GLY A 138 -10.21 2.42 -1.42
N GLY A 139 -11.52 2.60 -1.33
CA GLY A 139 -12.52 2.08 -2.27
C GLY A 139 -13.26 0.83 -1.77
N ALA A 140 -12.81 0.18 -0.68
CA ALA A 140 -13.46 -0.99 -0.09
C ALA A 140 -14.34 -0.65 1.13
N GLU A 141 -14.62 0.64 1.36
CA GLU A 141 -15.28 1.13 2.57
C GLU A 141 -16.66 0.53 2.77
N GLU A 142 -17.45 0.42 1.71
CA GLU A 142 -18.81 -0.10 1.79
C GLU A 142 -18.82 -1.58 2.20
N GLU A 143 -17.92 -2.38 1.62
CA GLU A 143 -17.72 -3.79 1.96
C GLU A 143 -17.23 -3.94 3.40
N LEU A 144 -16.29 -3.12 3.86
CA LEU A 144 -15.82 -3.15 5.24
C LEU A 144 -16.97 -2.82 6.22
N ILE A 145 -17.79 -1.81 5.93
CA ILE A 145 -18.95 -1.47 6.76
C ILE A 145 -20.00 -2.59 6.74
N TYR A 146 -20.22 -3.21 5.58
CA TYR A 146 -21.12 -4.35 5.44
C TYR A 146 -20.66 -5.52 6.32
N PHE A 147 -19.38 -5.86 6.26
CA PHE A 147 -18.81 -6.94 7.08
C PHE A 147 -18.76 -6.63 8.57
N LEU A 148 -18.66 -5.36 8.96
CA LEU A 148 -18.76 -4.98 10.37
C LEU A 148 -20.15 -5.30 10.97
N LYS A 149 -21.18 -5.37 10.11
CA LYS A 149 -22.56 -5.75 10.48
C LYS A 149 -22.82 -7.25 10.33
N ASP A 150 -21.80 -8.05 10.00
CA ASP A 150 -21.95 -9.49 9.84
C ASP A 150 -22.17 -10.20 11.19
N GLU A 151 -22.88 -11.32 11.17
CA GLU A 151 -23.08 -12.16 12.37
C GLU A 151 -21.89 -13.09 12.62
N ASN A 152 -20.98 -13.23 11.65
CA ASN A 152 -19.76 -14.01 11.81
C ASN A 152 -18.70 -13.22 12.61
N GLU A 153 -18.46 -13.63 13.85
CA GLU A 153 -17.51 -12.96 14.75
C GLU A 153 -16.07 -12.93 14.22
N ILE A 154 -15.63 -13.93 13.45
CA ILE A 154 -14.27 -13.93 12.85
C ILE A 154 -14.12 -12.78 11.86
N ILE A 155 -15.16 -12.58 11.02
CA ILE A 155 -15.18 -11.49 10.05
C ILE A 155 -15.26 -10.15 10.77
N LYS A 156 -16.20 -10.01 11.70
CA LYS A 156 -16.41 -8.77 12.45
C LYS A 156 -15.15 -8.32 13.17
N GLU A 157 -14.49 -9.23 13.90
CA GLU A 157 -13.23 -8.95 14.60
C GLU A 157 -12.10 -8.62 13.62
N GLY A 158 -11.98 -9.37 12.52
CA GLY A 158 -11.01 -9.10 11.47
C GLY A 158 -11.15 -7.68 10.90
N ILE A 159 -12.38 -7.27 10.59
CA ILE A 159 -12.67 -5.94 10.07
C ILE A 159 -12.43 -4.84 11.11
N LEU A 160 -12.77 -5.06 12.37
CA LEU A 160 -12.43 -4.12 13.45
C LEU A 160 -10.92 -3.87 13.51
N GLN A 161 -10.10 -4.92 13.40
CA GLN A 161 -8.66 -4.79 13.38
C GLN A 161 -8.15 -4.07 12.13
N VAL A 162 -8.77 -4.30 10.96
CA VAL A 162 -8.48 -3.55 9.73
C VAL A 162 -8.76 -2.06 9.93
N LEU A 163 -9.95 -1.71 10.43
CA LEU A 163 -10.35 -0.33 10.67
C LEU A 163 -9.47 0.36 11.73
N ALA A 164 -9.06 -0.36 12.78
CA ALA A 164 -8.14 0.17 13.78
C ALA A 164 -6.76 0.54 13.20
N LYS A 165 -6.35 -0.10 12.09
CA LYS A 165 -5.04 0.13 11.45
C LYS A 165 -5.09 1.12 10.29
N ALA A 166 -6.14 1.03 9.47
CA ALA A 166 -6.25 1.78 8.22
C ALA A 166 -7.34 2.87 8.25
N GLY A 167 -8.19 2.90 9.27
CA GLY A 167 -9.37 3.78 9.33
C GLY A 167 -9.04 5.26 9.20
N SER A 168 -7.86 5.71 9.65
CA SER A 168 -7.40 7.09 9.43
C SER A 168 -7.08 7.40 7.98
N THR A 169 -6.58 6.41 7.22
CA THR A 169 -6.24 6.52 5.80
C THR A 169 -7.48 6.53 4.92
N ILE A 170 -8.50 5.73 5.25
CA ILE A 170 -9.77 5.64 4.49
C ILE A 170 -10.88 6.54 5.07
N ARG A 171 -10.56 7.37 6.06
CA ARG A 171 -11.53 8.17 6.84
C ARG A 171 -12.39 9.10 5.98
N GLU A 172 -11.80 9.76 4.99
CA GLU A 172 -12.52 10.74 4.16
C GLU A 172 -13.63 10.06 3.36
N GLN A 173 -13.42 8.82 2.94
CA GLN A 173 -14.39 8.03 2.19
C GLN A 173 -15.42 7.37 3.14
N LEU A 174 -15.02 7.01 4.36
CA LEU A 174 -15.93 6.56 5.43
C LEU A 174 -16.84 7.69 5.97
N ALA A 175 -16.48 8.96 5.79
CA ALA A 175 -17.22 10.10 6.34
C ALA A 175 -18.68 10.18 5.84
N VAL A 176 -18.95 9.65 4.64
CA VAL A 176 -20.29 9.56 4.04
C VAL A 176 -21.21 8.65 4.86
N SER A 177 -20.64 7.67 5.57
CA SER A 177 -21.33 6.69 6.41
C SER A 177 -21.04 6.88 7.91
N SER A 178 -20.40 7.99 8.30
CA SER A 178 -19.85 8.24 9.65
C SER A 178 -20.86 8.01 10.77
N SER A 179 -22.09 8.50 10.64
CA SER A 179 -23.13 8.33 11.65
C SER A 179 -23.51 6.87 11.91
N SER A 180 -23.49 6.01 10.88
CA SER A 180 -23.74 4.57 11.03
C SER A 180 -22.55 3.85 11.65
N ILE A 181 -21.32 4.28 11.36
CA ILE A 181 -20.10 3.65 11.86
C ILE A 181 -19.92 3.97 13.34
N ASP A 182 -20.06 5.23 13.73
CA ASP A 182 -19.89 5.69 15.11
C ASP A 182 -20.85 4.95 16.06
N LEU A 183 -22.10 4.75 15.64
CA LEU A 183 -23.10 3.99 16.41
C LEU A 183 -22.74 2.51 16.56
N ILE A 184 -22.16 1.89 15.53
CA ILE A 184 -21.75 0.48 15.58
C ILE A 184 -20.53 0.33 16.50
N LEU A 185 -19.54 1.22 16.38
CA LEU A 185 -18.35 1.21 17.22
C LEU A 185 -18.69 1.50 18.68
N GLU A 186 -19.58 2.45 18.95
CA GLU A 186 -20.05 2.75 20.30
C GLU A 186 -20.74 1.52 20.92
N ARG A 187 -21.61 0.86 20.17
CA ARG A 187 -22.26 -0.38 20.62
C ARG A 187 -21.26 -1.49 20.95
N LEU A 188 -20.28 -1.72 20.07
CA LEU A 188 -19.24 -2.74 20.27
C LEU A 188 -18.36 -2.44 21.49
N CYS A 189 -18.04 -1.17 21.73
CA CYS A 189 -17.31 -0.74 22.92
C CYS A 189 -18.10 -0.99 24.23
N LEU A 190 -19.43 -0.91 24.18
CA LEU A 190 -20.30 -1.12 25.35
C LEU A 190 -20.59 -2.61 25.60
N GLU A 191 -20.75 -3.40 24.54
CA GLU A 191 -21.14 -4.82 24.64
C GLU A 191 -19.92 -5.75 24.82
N GLY A 192 -18.74 -5.34 24.35
CA GLY A 192 -17.56 -6.19 24.27
C GLY A 192 -17.69 -7.24 23.15
N LEU A 193 -16.56 -7.78 22.69
CA LEU A 193 -16.55 -8.94 21.78
C LEU A 193 -16.87 -10.19 22.61
N SER A 194 -18.02 -10.81 22.35
CA SER A 194 -18.53 -11.99 23.09
C SER A 194 -17.79 -13.27 22.74
#